data_AF-A0ABC8RUB8-F1
#
_entry.id   AF-A0ABC8RUB8-F1
#
_cell.length_a   1.000
_cell.length_b   1.000
_cell.length_c   1.000
_cell.angle_alpha   90.00
_cell.angle_beta   90.00
_cell.angle_gamma   90.00
#
_symmetry.space_group_name_H-M   'P 1'
#
loop_
_entity.id
_entity.type
_entity.pdbx_description
1 polymer ?
#
loop_
_entity_poly.entity_id
_entity_poly.type
_entity_poly.pdbx_seq_one_letter_code
_entity_poly.pdbx_strand_id
1 'polypeptide(L)'
;MAVSGHPPLFTVMVAHANLTMNHHFQSLLPFGSIYVVVALLTEGPDRTANVVGHAQGFYVSAGKELLMVLNCIDYGFTDGEFSGSSTSMFSRNPET
;
A
#
# COMPACT_ATOMS: atom_id res chain seq x y z
N MET A 1 -7.39 -3.60 4.29
CA MET A 1 -7.58 -5.04 4.06
C MET A 1 -6.23 -5.59 3.63
N ALA A 2 -5.60 -6.45 4.43
CA ALA A 2 -4.38 -7.12 4.00
C ALA A 2 -4.80 -8.16 2.96
N VAL A 3 -4.35 -7.99 1.71
CA VAL A 3 -4.54 -9.01 0.69
C VAL A 3 -3.72 -10.22 1.12
N SER A 4 -4.42 -11.24 1.62
CA SER A 4 -3.88 -12.51 2.08
C SER A 4 -3.07 -13.15 0.96
N GLY A 5 -1.73 -13.08 1.08
CA GLY A 5 -0.80 -13.76 0.17
C GLY A 5 0.56 -13.08 0.00
N HIS A 6 0.71 -11.80 0.34
CA HIS A 6 1.98 -11.09 0.12
C HIS A 6 2.94 -11.13 1.34
N PRO A 7 4.27 -11.02 1.11
CA PRO A 7 5.29 -10.88 2.16
C PRO A 7 4.96 -9.73 3.13
N PRO A 8 5.54 -9.69 4.35
CA PRO A 8 5.06 -8.84 5.43
C PRO A 8 4.99 -7.36 5.00
N LEU A 9 3.77 -6.90 4.74
CA LEU A 9 3.44 -5.50 4.56
C LEU A 9 3.53 -4.85 5.93
N PHE A 10 4.53 -4.00 6.12
CA PHE A 10 4.56 -3.10 7.27
C PHE A 10 3.80 -1.82 6.89
N THR A 11 2.67 -1.57 7.57
CA THR A 11 1.85 -0.37 7.35
C THR A 11 1.60 0.35 8.67
N VAL A 12 1.74 1.66 8.68
CA VAL A 12 1.50 2.51 9.85
C VAL A 12 0.71 3.74 9.42
N MET A 13 -0.40 4.02 10.12
CA MET A 13 -1.13 5.27 9.95
C MET A 13 -0.30 6.42 10.52
N VAL A 14 0.01 7.41 9.68
CA VAL A 14 0.81 8.58 10.07
C VAL A 14 -0.01 9.85 10.20
N ALA A 15 -1.19 9.89 9.60
CA ALA A 15 -2.15 10.98 9.74
C ALA A 15 -3.58 10.50 9.49
N HIS A 16 -4.55 11.19 10.06
CA HIS A 16 -5.96 11.02 9.76
C HIS A 16 -6.71 12.34 9.85
N ALA A 17 -7.80 12.45 9.10
CA ALA A 17 -8.72 13.57 9.24
C ALA A 17 -9.42 13.52 10.62
N ASN A 18 -9.67 14.69 11.20
CA ASN A 18 -10.44 14.83 12.44
C ASN A 18 -11.94 14.83 12.10
N LEU A 19 -12.49 13.65 11.85
CA LEU A 19 -13.89 13.46 11.47
C LEU A 19 -14.66 12.79 12.60
N THR A 20 -15.89 13.24 12.84
CA THR A 20 -16.83 12.55 13.72
C THR A 20 -17.22 11.23 13.03
N MET A 21 -16.64 10.12 13.49
CA MET A 21 -16.98 8.79 12.97
C MET A 21 -18.44 8.50 13.34
N ASN A 22 -19.35 8.60 12.38
CA ASN A 22 -20.68 8.03 12.53
C ASN A 22 -20.55 6.50 12.45
N HIS A 23 -21.21 5.79 13.37
CA HIS A 23 -21.13 4.32 13.54
C HIS A 23 -21.47 3.48 12.29
N HIS A 24 -21.87 4.14 11.19
CA HIS A 24 -22.23 3.52 9.92
C HIS A 24 -21.02 3.26 8.99
N PHE A 25 -19.84 3.83 9.28
CA PHE A 25 -18.62 3.65 8.46
C PHE A 25 -17.39 3.35 9.31
N GLN A 26 -17.40 2.23 10.04
CA GLN A 26 -16.16 1.62 10.54
C GLN A 26 -15.37 1.00 9.36
N SER A 27 -14.82 1.85 8.50
CA SER A 27 -13.94 1.44 7.41
C SER A 27 -12.57 1.05 7.97
N LEU A 28 -12.00 -0.06 7.46
CA LEU A 28 -10.62 -0.45 7.72
C LEU A 28 -9.60 0.61 7.27
N LEU A 29 -10.02 1.56 6.42
CA LEU A 29 -9.23 2.67 5.88
C LEU A 29 -10.09 3.95 5.85
N PRO A 30 -10.22 4.67 6.98
CA PRO A 30 -11.11 5.83 7.07
C PRO A 30 -10.74 6.93 6.07
N PHE A 31 -11.74 7.61 5.49
CA PHE A 31 -11.48 8.70 4.54
C PHE A 31 -10.55 9.77 5.16
N GLY A 32 -9.57 10.22 4.38
CA GLY A 32 -8.57 11.20 4.80
C GLY A 32 -7.47 10.63 5.70
N SER A 33 -7.37 9.31 5.86
CA SER A 33 -6.21 8.69 6.52
C SER A 33 -5.06 8.43 5.55
N ILE A 34 -3.83 8.64 6.05
CA ILE A 34 -2.56 8.45 5.33
C ILE A 34 -1.76 7.37 6.05
N TYR A 35 -1.22 6.43 5.28
CA TYR A 35 -0.43 5.33 5.80
C TYR A 35 0.90 5.26 5.07
N VAL A 36 1.98 5.10 5.82
CA VAL A 36 3.29 4.74 5.27
C VAL A 36 3.36 3.23 5.15
N VAL A 37 3.87 2.75 4.03
CA VAL A 37 3.98 1.33 3.71
C VAL A 37 5.40 0.94 3.31
N VAL A 38 5.77 -0.28 3.71
CA VAL A 38 6.94 -1.00 3.22
C VAL A 38 6.55 -2.45 2.94
N ALA A 39 6.95 -2.97 1.79
CA ALA A 39 6.72 -4.35 1.36
C ALA A 39 7.98 -4.94 0.73
N LEU A 40 8.13 -6.27 0.81
CA LEU A 40 9.06 -6.99 -0.05
C LEU A 40 8.41 -7.25 -1.42
N LEU A 41 9.21 -7.20 -2.48
CA LEU A 41 8.84 -7.66 -3.81
C LEU A 41 9.44 -9.04 -4.01
N THR A 42 8.61 -10.02 -4.36
CA THR A 42 9.03 -11.41 -4.59
C THR A 42 8.72 -11.84 -6.02
N GLU A 43 9.48 -12.81 -6.54
CA GLU A 43 9.27 -13.36 -7.90
C GLU A 43 7.87 -13.96 -8.10
N GLY A 44 7.21 -14.35 -7.02
CA GLY A 44 5.87 -14.91 -7.03
C GLY A 44 5.17 -14.79 -5.68
N PRO A 45 3.95 -15.33 -5.56
CA PRO A 45 3.12 -15.23 -4.36
C PRO A 45 3.57 -16.19 -3.23
N ASP A 46 4.53 -17.08 -3.48
CA ASP A 46 5.03 -18.00 -2.46
C ASP A 46 5.83 -17.24 -1.38
N ARG A 47 5.64 -17.59 -0.11
CA ARG A 47 6.33 -16.96 1.03
C ARG A 47 7.82 -17.27 1.04
N THR A 48 8.25 -18.34 0.37
CA THR A 48 9.66 -18.70 0.21
C THR A 48 10.25 -18.25 -1.12
N ALA A 49 9.48 -17.53 -1.96
CA ALA A 49 9.99 -17.00 -3.21
C ALA A 49 11.13 -16.00 -2.97
N ASN A 50 12.04 -15.91 -3.93
CA ASN A 50 13.17 -15.00 -3.86
C ASN A 50 12.65 -13.56 -3.80
N VAL A 51 13.28 -12.76 -2.94
CA VAL A 51 13.03 -11.32 -2.84
C VAL A 51 13.84 -10.62 -3.91
N VAL A 52 13.17 -9.86 -4.77
CA VAL A 52 13.77 -9.10 -5.88
C VAL A 52 13.85 -7.59 -5.63
N GLY A 53 13.28 -7.13 -4.51
CA GLY A 53 13.31 -5.72 -4.15
C GLY A 53 12.36 -5.33 -3.04
N HIS A 54 12.07 -4.03 -2.97
CA HIS A 54 11.22 -3.41 -1.96
C HIS A 54 10.24 -2.42 -2.61
N ALA A 55 9.02 -2.37 -2.07
CA ALA A 55 8.08 -1.30 -2.33
C ALA A 55 7.95 -0.43 -1.08
N GLN A 56 8.09 0.89 -1.24
CA GLN A 56 8.04 1.84 -0.14
C GLN A 56 7.26 3.07 -0.55
N GLY A 57 6.50 3.66 0.37
CA GLY A 57 5.78 4.89 0.08
C GLY A 57 4.60 5.08 1.00
N PHE A 58 3.51 5.58 0.46
CA PHE A 58 2.29 5.80 1.22
C PHE A 58 1.04 5.61 0.37
N TYR A 59 -0.07 5.37 1.04
CA TYR A 59 -1.39 5.48 0.43
C TYR A 59 -2.29 6.42 1.23
N VAL A 60 -3.19 7.09 0.51
CA VAL A 60 -4.19 7.99 1.09
C VAL A 60 -5.57 7.41 0.82
N SER A 61 -6.38 7.22 1.86
CA SER A 61 -7.80 6.90 1.68
C SER A 61 -8.53 8.15 1.18
N ALA A 62 -8.86 8.18 -0.11
CA ALA A 62 -9.34 9.38 -0.82
C ALA A 62 -10.74 9.22 -1.43
N GLY A 63 -11.38 8.06 -1.24
CA GLY A 63 -12.75 7.82 -1.69
C GLY A 63 -13.80 8.26 -0.67
N LYS A 64 -14.71 9.16 -1.07
CA LYS A 64 -15.79 9.68 -0.19
C LYS A 64 -17.02 8.77 -0.12
N GLU A 65 -17.40 8.18 -1.25
CA GLU A 65 -18.61 7.35 -1.38
C GLU A 65 -18.29 5.85 -1.39
N LEU A 66 -17.22 5.49 -2.10
CA LEU A 66 -16.67 4.14 -2.17
C LEU A 66 -15.22 4.18 -1.70
N LEU A 67 -14.74 3.08 -1.12
CA LEU A 67 -13.35 2.96 -0.68
C LEU A 67 -12.42 3.03 -1.90
N MET A 68 -11.52 4.00 -1.88
CA MET A 68 -10.47 4.17 -2.87
C MET A 68 -9.22 4.67 -2.19
N VAL A 69 -8.10 4.01 -2.46
CA VAL A 69 -6.78 4.48 -2.02
C VAL A 69 -6.01 5.06 -3.20
N LEU A 70 -5.39 6.22 -2.96
CA LEU A 70 -4.42 6.81 -3.87
C LEU A 70 -3.04 6.33 -3.44
N ASN A 71 -2.39 5.55 -4.29
CA ASN A 71 -1.07 4.99 -4.04
C ASN A 71 0.01 5.96 -4.55
N CYS A 72 1.01 6.21 -3.72
CA CYS A 72 2.28 6.83 -4.11
C CYS A 72 3.41 5.93 -3.61
N ILE A 73 3.89 5.06 -4.49
CA ILE A 73 4.78 3.95 -4.14
C ILE A 73 6.02 3.99 -5.04
N ASP A 74 7.19 3.88 -4.44
CA ASP A 74 8.46 3.62 -5.10
C ASP A 74 8.79 2.13 -5.03
N TYR A 75 9.20 1.56 -6.15
CA TYR A 75 9.61 0.18 -6.31
C TYR A 75 11.11 0.16 -6.63
N GLY A 76 11.92 -0.21 -5.64
CA GLY A 76 13.36 -0.38 -5.79
C GLY A 76 13.72 -1.84 -6.00
N PHE A 77 14.39 -2.15 -7.11
CA PHE A 77 14.84 -3.50 -7.43
C PHE A 77 16.27 -3.72 -6.93
N THR A 78 16.49 -4.86 -6.29
CA THR A 78 17.79 -5.23 -5.69
C THR A 78 18.39 -6.48 -6.32
N ASP A 79 17.67 -7.13 -7.23
CA ASP A 79 18.11 -8.35 -7.91
C ASP A 79 17.70 -8.34 -9.40
N GLY A 80 18.31 -9.24 -10.18
CA GLY A 80 18.05 -9.39 -11.61
C GLY A 80 18.59 -8.26 -12.49
N GLU A 81 18.09 -8.17 -13.72
CA GLU A 81 18.55 -7.21 -14.75
C GLU A 81 18.37 -5.74 -14.33
N PHE A 82 17.35 -5.45 -13.51
CA PHE A 82 17.03 -4.10 -13.06
C PHE A 82 17.62 -3.78 -11.69
N SER A 83 18.51 -4.62 -11.14
CA SER A 83 19.13 -4.39 -9.84
C SER A 83 19.79 -3.00 -9.77
N GLY A 84 19.45 -2.24 -8.72
CA GLY A 84 19.87 -0.85 -8.52
C GLY A 84 18.99 0.19 -9.20
N SER A 85 17.99 -0.21 -10.00
CA SER A 85 17.01 0.69 -10.61
C SER A 85 15.75 0.83 -9.76
N SER A 86 14.94 1.85 -10.05
CA SER A 86 13.62 2.02 -9.44
C SER A 86 12.57 2.54 -10.42
N THR A 87 11.31 2.37 -10.05
CA THR A 87 10.17 3.01 -10.71
C THR A 87 9.15 3.45 -9.67
N SER A 88 8.43 4.53 -9.94
CA SER A 88 7.43 5.05 -9.01
C SER A 88 6.04 5.00 -9.65
N MET A 89 5.04 4.65 -8.85
CA MET A 89 3.64 4.61 -9.24
C MET A 89 2.85 5.65 -8.44
N PHE A 90 2.12 6.48 -9.18
CA PHE A 90 1.07 7.33 -8.65
C PHE A 90 -0.26 6.94 -9.29
N SER A 91 -1.10 6.23 -8.56
CA SER A 91 -2.31 5.62 -9.15
C SER A 91 -3.46 5.48 -8.17
N ARG A 92 -4.67 5.46 -8.72
CA ARG A 92 -5.91 5.15 -8.00
C ARG A 92 -6.05 3.63 -7.90
N ASN A 93 -6.39 3.15 -6.71
CA ASN A 93 -6.70 1.75 -6.44
C ASN A 93 -8.08 1.68 -5.75
N PRO A 94 -9.17 1.56 -6.55
CA PRO A 94 -10.52 1.41 -6.02
C PRO A 94 -10.77 -0.04 -5.56
N GLU A 95 -11.49 -0.21 -4.46
CA GLU A 95 -12.08 -1.50 -4.10
C GLU A 95 -13.40 -1.64 -4.88
N THR A 96 -13.50 -2.67 -5.73
CA THR A 96 -14.72 -3.02 -6.48
C THR A 96 -15.63 -3.95 -5.70
#